data_AF-A0A0M4DRG8-F1
#
_entry.id   AF-A0A0M4DRG8-F1
#
_cell.length_a   1.000
_cell.length_b   1.000
_cell.length_c   1.000
_cell.angle_alpha   90.00
_cell.angle_beta   90.00
_cell.angle_gamma   90.00
#
_symmetry.space_group_name_H-M   'P 1'
#
loop_
_entity.id
_entity.type
_entity.pdbx_description
1 polymer ?
#
loop_
_entity_poly.entity_id
_entity_poly.type
_entity_poly.pdbx_seq_one_letter_code
_entity_poly.pdbx_strand_id
1 'polypeptide(L)' 'MTPVYTDGDTRPSATQFSCRRIRRREKRLRFEIMRLDDIDGTAVDSTVVDAASVNRIVQQAAYTGQRIYIRPADTDAAS' A
#
# COMPACT_ATOMS: atom_id res chain seq x y z
N MET A 1 -20.21 -46.18 -7.00
CA MET A 1 -19.39 -45.69 -5.87
C MET A 1 -17.94 -46.05 -6.15
N THR A 2 -17.22 -45.13 -6.76
CA THR A 2 -15.76 -45.17 -6.93
C THR A 2 -15.29 -43.71 -6.86
N PRO A 3 -14.34 -43.37 -5.97
CA PRO A 3 -13.85 -42.01 -5.89
C PRO A 3 -12.89 -41.76 -7.06
N VAL A 4 -13.20 -40.73 -7.84
CA VAL A 4 -12.28 -40.20 -8.85
C VAL A 4 -11.51 -39.07 -8.15
N TYR A 5 -10.27 -39.33 -7.78
CA TYR A 5 -9.35 -38.29 -7.30
C TYR A 5 -7.98 -38.58 -7.90
N THR A 6 -7.68 -37.91 -9.02
CA THR A 6 -6.31 -37.74 -9.49
C THR A 6 -5.90 -36.31 -9.22
N ASP A 7 -5.05 -36.24 -8.20
CA ASP A 7 -4.04 -35.24 -7.90
C ASP A 7 -3.61 -34.38 -9.10
N GLY A 8 -3.49 -33.07 -8.85
CA GLY A 8 -2.92 -32.16 -9.83
C GLY A 8 -3.23 -30.70 -9.51
N ASP A 9 -2.28 -30.07 -8.84
CA ASP A 9 -2.11 -28.62 -8.76
C ASP A 9 -2.95 -27.87 -7.72
N THR A 10 -2.58 -28.09 -6.46
CA THR A 10 -2.61 -27.05 -5.44
C THR A 10 -1.70 -25.90 -5.88
N ARG A 11 -2.23 -24.98 -6.68
CA ARG A 11 -1.81 -23.58 -6.62
C ARG A 11 -2.88 -22.84 -5.84
N PRO A 12 -2.61 -22.32 -4.64
CA PRO A 12 -3.38 -21.18 -4.20
C PRO A 12 -3.10 -20.08 -5.23
N SER A 13 -4.02 -19.96 -6.19
CA SER A 13 -4.24 -18.78 -7.02
C SER A 13 -3.93 -17.60 -6.13
N ALA A 14 -2.84 -16.91 -6.48
CA ALA A 14 -2.34 -15.73 -5.81
C ALA A 14 -3.48 -15.01 -5.12
N THR A 15 -3.45 -15.00 -3.79
CA THR A 15 -4.24 -14.08 -2.98
C THR A 15 -4.16 -12.75 -3.68
N GLN A 16 -5.24 -12.40 -4.38
CA GLN A 16 -5.46 -11.08 -4.93
C GLN A 16 -5.51 -10.20 -3.69
N PHE A 17 -4.33 -9.71 -3.30
CA PHE A 17 -4.19 -8.66 -2.32
C PHE A 17 -5.17 -7.60 -2.77
N SER A 18 -6.14 -7.40 -1.91
CA SER A 18 -7.41 -6.76 -2.13
C SER A 18 -7.21 -5.26 -2.35
N CYS A 19 -6.65 -4.88 -3.50
CA CYS A 19 -6.79 -3.55 -4.05
C CYS A 19 -8.21 -3.40 -4.66
N ARG A 20 -9.23 -3.80 -3.89
CA ARG A 20 -10.64 -3.59 -4.23
C ARG A 20 -11.03 -2.20 -3.74
N ARG A 21 -11.24 -1.30 -4.73
CA ARG A 21 -11.89 0.05 -4.68
C ARG A 21 -10.99 1.28 -4.89
N ILE A 22 -10.19 1.32 -5.95
CA ILE A 22 -9.70 2.61 -6.52
C ILE A 22 -10.15 2.76 -7.98
N ARG A 23 -11.44 2.50 -8.25
CA ARG A 23 -12.00 2.47 -9.63
C ARG A 23 -12.99 3.61 -9.95
N ARG A 24 -13.03 4.70 -9.17
CA ARG A 24 -13.79 5.90 -9.57
C ARG A 24 -13.25 7.17 -8.92
N ARG A 25 -12.33 7.81 -9.62
CA ARG A 25 -12.20 9.27 -9.80
C ARG A 25 -10.84 9.46 -10.45
N GLU A 26 -10.80 10.04 -11.64
CA GLU A 26 -9.62 10.76 -12.14
C GLU A 26 -9.34 11.99 -11.25
N LYS A 27 -9.30 11.80 -9.93
CA LYS A 27 -8.71 12.72 -8.97
C LYS A 27 -7.23 12.34 -8.91
N ARG A 28 -6.34 13.32 -8.95
CA ARG A 28 -4.92 13.09 -8.66
C ARG A 28 -4.81 12.27 -7.36
N LEU A 29 -4.34 11.03 -7.48
CA LEU A 29 -4.22 10.12 -6.35
C LEU A 29 -3.09 10.64 -5.48
N ARG A 30 -3.47 11.17 -4.31
CA ARG A 30 -2.57 11.68 -3.30
C ARG A 30 -2.39 10.64 -2.21
N PHE A 31 -1.17 10.55 -1.71
CA PHE A 31 -0.77 9.63 -0.66
C PHE A 31 -0.15 10.43 0.45
N GLU A 32 -0.58 10.18 1.68
CA GLU A 32 0.08 10.70 2.85
C GLU A 32 1.14 9.70 3.30
N ILE A 33 2.36 10.19 3.42
CA ILE A 33 3.51 9.46 3.91
C ILE A 33 3.85 10.03 5.28
N MET A 34 3.67 9.21 6.31
CA MET A 34 4.12 9.52 7.67
C MET A 34 5.48 8.86 7.88
N ARG A 35 6.49 9.67 8.21
CA ARG A 35 7.81 9.18 8.62
C ARG A 35 7.74 8.85 10.10
N LEU A 36 8.08 7.62 10.43
CA LEU A 36 8.04 7.12 11.79
C LEU A 36 9.47 7.02 12.34
N ASP A 37 9.62 7.31 13.61
CA ASP A 37 10.84 7.00 14.34
C ASP A 37 11.02 5.48 14.44
N ASP A 38 12.26 5.00 14.32
CA ASP A 38 12.55 3.57 14.35
C ASP A 38 12.49 2.99 15.77
N ILE A 39 12.72 3.80 16.81
CA ILE A 39 12.78 3.39 18.21
C ILE A 39 11.37 3.37 18.81
N ASP A 40 10.65 4.48 18.71
CA ASP A 40 9.35 4.64 19.37
C ASP A 40 8.15 4.43 18.43
N GLY A 41 8.38 4.36 17.11
CA GLY A 41 7.30 4.30 16.12
C GLY A 41 6.47 5.59 16.02
N THR A 42 6.93 6.67 16.66
CA THR A 42 6.24 7.95 16.72
C THR A 42 6.26 8.63 15.35
N ALA A 43 5.16 9.28 14.97
CA ALA A 43 5.12 10.07 13.74
C ALA A 43 5.97 11.33 13.90
N VAL A 44 7.10 11.37 13.19
CA VAL A 44 8.04 12.49 13.18
C VAL A 44 7.60 13.55 12.18
N ASP A 45 7.10 13.13 11.03
CA ASP A 45 6.72 14.00 9.92
C ASP A 45 5.60 13.38 9.10
N SER A 46 4.71 14.20 8.55
CA SER A 46 3.68 13.76 7.60
C SER A 46 3.68 14.64 6.36
N THR A 47 3.66 14.00 5.20
CA THR A 47 3.72 14.71 3.93
C THR A 47 2.77 14.09 2.93
N VAL A 48 2.01 14.92 2.21
CA VAL A 48 1.08 14.47 1.17
C VAL A 48 1.75 14.63 -0.19
N VAL A 49 1.90 13.52 -0.91
CA VAL A 49 2.57 13.47 -2.22
C VAL A 49 1.66 12.88 -3.29
N ASP A 50 1.95 13.23 -4.55
CA ASP A 50 1.34 12.60 -5.72
C ASP A 50 1.92 11.19 -5.98
N ALA A 51 1.15 10.36 -6.69
CA ALA A 51 1.52 8.98 -7.04
C ALA A 51 2.91 8.85 -7.69
N ALA A 52 3.30 9.79 -8.55
CA ALA A 52 4.60 9.77 -9.23
C ALA A 52 5.78 9.90 -8.25
N SER A 53 5.59 10.62 -7.13
CA SER A 53 6.64 10.86 -6.15
C SER A 53 6.73 9.77 -5.09
N VAL A 54 5.67 8.97 -4.87
CA VAL A 54 5.66 7.90 -3.84
C VAL A 54 6.83 6.93 -4.02
N ASN A 55 7.08 6.49 -5.25
CA ASN A 55 8.16 5.54 -5.54
C ASN A 55 9.54 6.10 -5.11
N ARG A 56 9.80 7.38 -5.39
CA ARG A 56 11.06 8.03 -5.02
C ARG A 56 11.22 8.13 -3.50
N ILE A 57 10.14 8.48 -2.81
CA ILE A 57 10.14 8.58 -1.33
C ILE A 57 10.39 7.19 -0.70
N VAL A 58 9.72 6.15 -1.20
CA VAL A 58 9.90 4.77 -0.72
C VAL A 58 11.35 4.31 -0.90
N GLN A 59 11.94 4.55 -2.07
CA GLN A 59 13.33 4.18 -2.31
C GLN A 59 14.30 4.95 -1.41
N GLN A 60 14.07 6.25 -1.20
CA GLN A 60 14.89 7.05 -0.31
C GLN A 60 14.78 6.57 1.15
N ALA A 61 13.57 6.26 1.61
CA ALA A 61 13.35 5.70 2.95
C ALA A 61 14.06 4.36 3.11
N ALA A 62 13.93 3.45 2.13
CA ALA A 62 14.63 2.17 2.14
C ALA A 62 16.16 2.35 2.13
N TYR A 63 16.68 3.31 1.37
CA TYR A 63 18.11 3.63 1.32
C TYR A 63 18.64 4.19 2.65
N THR A 64 17.83 4.99 3.34
CA THR A 64 18.19 5.60 4.62
C THR A 64 17.91 4.67 5.81
N GLY A 65 17.25 3.52 5.57
CA GLY A 65 16.77 2.63 6.63
C GLY A 65 15.63 3.22 7.46
N GLN A 66 14.86 4.15 6.88
CA GLN A 66 13.82 4.86 7.61
C GLN A 66 12.47 4.19 7.51
N ARG A 67 11.75 4.12 8.64
CA ARG A 67 10.40 3.59 8.70
C ARG A 67 9.40 4.62 8.21
N ILE A 68 8.60 4.25 7.22
CA ILE A 68 7.54 5.10 6.67
C ILE A 68 6.21 4.35 6.63
N TYR A 69 5.13 5.06 6.90
CA TYR A 69 3.75 4.60 6.80
C TYR A 69 3.06 5.35 5.67
N ILE A 70 2.45 4.61 4.73
CA ILE A 70 1.82 5.19 3.55
C ILE A 70 0.34 4.90 3.59
N ARG A 71 -0.48 5.94 3.56
CA ARG A 71 -1.92 5.83 3.42
C ARG A 71 -2.42 6.68 2.25
N PRO A 72 -3.52 6.29 1.58
CA PRO A 72 -4.19 7.20 0.66
C PRO A 72 -4.60 8.46 1.44
N ALA A 73 -4.17 9.63 0.98
CA ALA A 73 -4.67 10.89 1.51
C ALA A 73 -6.08 11.01 0.96
N ASP A 74 -7.08 10.65 1.78
CA ASP A 74 -8.48 10.72 1.38
C ASP A 74 -8.71 12.10 0.77
N THR A 75 -9.05 12.13 -0.52
CA THR A 75 -9.31 13.40 -1.17
C THR A 75 -10.71 13.80 -0.77
N ASP A 76 -10.79 14.35 0.43
CA ASP A 76 -11.97 14.94 1.01
C ASP A 76 -13.00 13.91 1.49
N ALA A 77 -12.85 13.50 2.74
CA ALA A 77 -13.98 13.22 3.62
C ALA A 77 -14.58 14.56 4.09
N ALA A 78 -15.17 15.36 3.20
CA ALA A 78 -15.97 16.53 3.57
C ALA A 78 -16.80 17.12 2.40
N SER A 79 -17.87 16.42 1.97
CA SER A 79 -19.22 16.98 1.73
C SER A 79 -20.15 15.99 1.05
#